data_AF-A0A926HDI5-F1
#
_entry.id   AF-A0A926HDI5-F1
#
_cell.length_a   1.000
_cell.length_b   1.000
_cell.length_c   1.000
_cell.angle_alpha   90.00
_cell.angle_beta   90.00
_cell.angle_gamma   90.00
#
_symmetry.space_group_name_H-M   'P 1'
#
loop_
_entity.id
_entity.type
_entity.pdbx_description
1 polymer ?
#
loop_
_entity_poly.entity_id
_entity_poly.type
_entity_poly.pdbx_seq_one_letter_code
_entity_poly.pdbx_strand_id
1 'polypeptide(L)'
;MTIFGRRSLLVKAALFLTLLAPVSGAESIKRPNATAAEVWARTELYFGTNKANGVVTDAEFGNFVDTEVTRLFPDGLTLLTGYGQFRSS
;
A
#
# COMPACT_ATOMS: atom_id res chain seq x y z
N MET A 1 -60.11 2.05 -23.53
CA MET A 1 -60.78 1.91 -24.84
C MET A 1 -59.78 1.27 -25.80
N THR A 2 -60.04 0.00 -26.13
CA THR A 2 -59.66 -0.83 -27.28
C THR A 2 -58.81 -0.12 -28.37
N ILE A 3 -57.75 -0.72 -28.94
CA ILE A 3 -57.87 -1.57 -30.15
C ILE A 3 -56.59 -2.41 -30.37
N PHE A 4 -56.83 -3.71 -30.59
CA PHE A 4 -55.91 -4.72 -31.15
C PHE A 4 -55.71 -4.49 -32.65
N GLY A 5 -54.47 -4.53 -33.14
CA GLY A 5 -54.14 -4.60 -34.57
C GLY A 5 -53.37 -5.88 -34.89
N ARG A 6 -54.02 -6.82 -35.58
CA ARG A 6 -53.50 -8.14 -35.97
C ARG A 6 -52.79 -8.09 -37.33
N ARG A 7 -51.63 -8.75 -37.37
CA ARG A 7 -51.14 -9.69 -38.41
C ARG A 7 -50.57 -9.17 -39.74
N SER A 8 -49.46 -9.85 -40.08
CA SER A 8 -48.91 -10.15 -41.41
C SER A 8 -48.18 -8.99 -42.09
N LEU A 9 -47.04 -9.19 -42.77
CA LEU A 9 -46.61 -10.34 -43.55
C LEU A 9 -45.08 -10.36 -43.62
N LEU A 10 -44.50 -11.56 -43.57
CA LEU A 10 -43.08 -11.81 -43.87
C LEU A 10 -42.71 -11.27 -45.25
N VAL A 11 -41.61 -10.53 -45.35
CA VAL A 11 -40.81 -10.48 -46.58
C VAL A 11 -39.39 -10.88 -46.22
N LYS A 12 -39.02 -12.06 -46.70
CA LYS A 12 -37.67 -12.62 -46.73
C LYS A 12 -36.90 -11.99 -47.89
N ALA A 13 -35.67 -11.53 -47.63
CA ALA A 13 -34.51 -11.54 -48.56
C ALA A 13 -33.34 -10.85 -47.82
N ALA A 14 -32.50 -11.59 -47.11
CA ALA A 14 -31.25 -12.16 -47.63
C ALA A 14 -30.30 -11.09 -48.23
N LEU A 15 -29.38 -10.60 -47.40
CA LEU A 15 -28.03 -10.28 -47.86
C LEU A 15 -27.04 -10.53 -46.71
N PHE A 16 -26.49 -11.76 -46.71
CA PHE A 16 -25.31 -12.11 -45.93
C PHE A 16 -24.13 -11.33 -46.53
N LEU A 17 -23.83 -10.15 -45.97
CA LEU A 17 -22.55 -9.50 -46.18
C LEU A 17 -21.70 -9.78 -44.95
N THR A 18 -20.91 -10.85 -45.02
CA THR A 18 -19.88 -11.18 -44.03
C THR A 18 -18.82 -10.08 -44.05
N LEU A 19 -19.03 -9.03 -43.25
CA LEU A 19 -17.99 -8.06 -42.96
C LEU A 19 -16.92 -8.77 -42.13
N LEU A 20 -15.76 -9.02 -42.74
CA LEU A 20 -14.56 -9.42 -42.04
C LEU A 20 -14.10 -8.21 -41.21
N ALA A 21 -14.60 -8.08 -39.99
CA ALA A 21 -14.08 -7.09 -39.05
C ALA A 21 -12.64 -7.50 -38.69
N PRO A 22 -11.62 -6.62 -38.82
CA PRO A 22 -10.35 -6.90 -38.19
C PRO A 22 -10.61 -6.87 -36.70
N VAL A 23 -10.53 -8.03 -36.04
CA VAL A 23 -10.40 -8.10 -34.59
C VAL A 23 -9.02 -7.55 -34.24
N SER A 24 -8.88 -6.23 -34.28
CA SER A 24 -7.78 -5.57 -33.59
C SER A 24 -8.16 -5.52 -32.12
N GLY A 25 -8.17 -6.72 -31.53
CA GLY A 25 -8.09 -6.90 -30.09
C GLY A 25 -6.67 -6.51 -29.69
N ALA A 26 -6.41 -5.20 -29.66
CA ALA A 26 -5.41 -4.71 -28.73
C ALA A 26 -6.00 -4.94 -27.34
N GLU A 27 -5.86 -6.18 -26.85
CA GLU A 27 -6.03 -6.47 -25.45
C GLU A 27 -4.98 -5.62 -24.75
N SER A 28 -5.40 -4.45 -24.28
CA SER A 28 -4.64 -3.67 -23.33
C SER A 28 -4.37 -4.64 -22.18
N ILE A 29 -3.14 -5.17 -22.13
CA ILE A 29 -2.67 -6.00 -21.03
C ILE A 29 -3.00 -5.17 -19.81
N LYS A 30 -4.04 -5.58 -19.08
CA LYS A 30 -4.40 -5.01 -17.79
C LYS A 30 -3.22 -5.39 -16.92
N ARG A 31 -2.21 -4.51 -16.89
CA ARG A 31 -1.07 -4.64 -15.98
C ARG A 31 -1.71 -4.94 -14.64
N PRO A 32 -1.30 -6.00 -13.92
CA PRO A 32 -1.81 -6.25 -12.59
C PRO A 32 -1.75 -4.90 -11.88
N ASN A 33 -2.93 -4.41 -11.50
CA ASN A 33 -3.06 -3.15 -10.80
C ASN A 33 -2.02 -3.23 -9.71
N ALA A 34 -0.95 -2.42 -9.78
CA ALA A 34 0.15 -2.51 -8.84
C ALA A 34 -0.54 -2.51 -7.48
N THR A 35 -0.51 -3.66 -6.81
CA THR A 35 -1.18 -3.86 -5.53
C THR A 35 -0.73 -2.67 -4.71
N ALA A 36 -1.69 -1.80 -4.37
CA ALA A 36 -1.39 -0.50 -3.78
C ALA A 36 -0.33 -0.74 -2.72
N ALA A 37 0.88 -0.22 -2.95
CA ALA A 37 2.01 -0.50 -2.07
C ALA A 37 1.54 -0.13 -0.67
N GLU A 38 1.69 -1.05 0.27
CA GLU A 38 1.28 -0.80 1.64
C GLU A 38 2.06 0.44 2.14
N VAL A 39 1.33 1.44 2.61
CA VAL A 39 1.95 2.68 3.07
C VAL A 39 2.71 2.36 4.36
N TRP A 40 4.02 2.28 4.26
CA TRP A 40 4.87 2.08 5.43
C TRP A 40 4.97 3.37 6.23
N ALA A 41 4.25 3.44 7.34
CA ALA A 41 4.36 4.53 8.29
C ALA A 41 5.48 4.22 9.29
N ARG A 42 6.42 5.15 9.47
CA ARG A 42 7.48 5.07 10.47
C ARG A 42 7.34 6.23 11.45
N THR A 43 7.37 5.93 12.73
CA THR A 43 7.48 6.93 13.80
C THR A 43 8.85 6.82 14.43
N GLU A 44 9.53 7.95 14.57
CA GLU A 44 10.84 8.05 15.22
C GLU A 44 10.74 9.09 16.34
N LEU A 45 11.36 8.80 17.47
CA LEU A 45 11.43 9.66 18.64
C LEU A 45 12.90 9.89 18.97
N TYR A 46 13.28 11.16 19.13
CA TYR A 46 14.65 11.56 19.45
C TYR A 46 14.70 12.12 20.86
N PHE A 47 15.60 11.58 21.68
CA PHE A 47 15.81 12.00 23.06
C PHE A 47 17.27 12.39 23.27
N GLY A 48 17.51 13.49 23.99
CA GLY A 48 18.84 13.81 24.51
C GLY A 48 19.18 12.94 25.72
N THR A 49 20.46 12.90 26.09
CA THR A 49 20.94 12.12 27.25
C THR A 49 20.98 12.93 28.54
N ASN A 50 20.63 14.23 28.53
CA ASN A 50 20.64 15.07 29.73
C ASN A 50 19.56 14.65 30.74
N LYS A 51 19.95 14.56 32.01
CA LYS A 51 19.07 14.35 33.17
C LYS A 51 19.46 15.30 34.31
N ALA A 52 18.60 15.46 35.31
CA ALA A 52 18.81 16.43 36.40
C ALA A 52 20.20 16.34 37.08
N ASN A 53 20.75 15.14 37.18
CA ASN A 53 22.03 14.87 37.86
C ASN A 53 23.11 14.34 36.91
N GLY A 54 23.14 14.77 35.64
CA GLY A 54 24.20 14.43 34.68
C GLY A 54 23.66 13.94 33.35
N VAL A 55 24.33 12.94 32.77
CA VAL A 55 23.91 12.31 31.51
C VAL A 55 23.55 10.85 31.74
N VAL A 56 22.62 10.33 30.95
CA VAL A 56 22.34 8.90 30.87
C VAL A 56 23.60 8.20 30.36
N THR A 57 24.11 7.28 31.15
CA THR A 57 25.28 6.46 30.79
C THR A 57 24.86 5.27 29.93
N ASP A 58 25.81 4.67 29.20
CA ASP A 58 25.56 3.46 28.41
C ASP A 58 25.00 2.31 29.26
N ALA A 59 25.50 2.15 30.49
CA ALA A 59 25.03 1.13 31.42
C ALA A 59 23.59 1.36 31.87
N GLU A 60 23.23 2.61 32.16
CA GLU A 60 21.86 2.98 32.53
C GLU A 60 20.89 2.78 31.37
N PHE A 61 21.30 3.18 30.16
CA PHE A 61 20.50 2.98 28.96
C PHE A 61 20.32 1.48 28.66
N GLY A 62 21.39 0.69 28.75
CA GLY A 62 21.32 -0.77 28.58
C GLY A 62 20.34 -1.41 29.57
N ASN A 63 20.44 -1.06 30.85
CA ASN A 63 19.50 -1.56 31.86
C ASN A 63 18.05 -1.17 31.56
N PHE A 64 17.79 0.06 31.08
CA PHE A 64 16.45 0.47 30.66
C PHE A 64 15.93 -0.36 29.46
N VAL A 65 16.79 -0.63 28.47
CA VAL A 65 16.42 -1.48 27.34
C VAL A 65 16.05 -2.88 27.83
N ASP A 66 16.86 -3.47 28.70
CA ASP A 66 16.66 -4.83 29.21
C ASP A 66 15.40 -4.95 30.08
N THR A 67 15.16 -3.99 30.97
CA THR A 67 14.02 -4.07 31.88
C THR A 67 12.73 -3.58 31.25
N GLU A 68 12.71 -2.42 30.60
CA GLU A 68 11.47 -1.81 30.15
C GLU A 68 11.16 -2.12 28.69
N VAL A 69 12.14 -1.99 27.80
CA VAL A 69 11.90 -2.09 26.35
C VAL A 69 11.73 -3.54 25.92
N THR A 70 12.64 -4.44 26.30
CA THR A 70 12.63 -5.85 25.85
C THR A 70 11.30 -6.55 26.14
N ARG A 71 10.62 -6.22 27.25
CA ARG A 71 9.31 -6.78 27.60
C ARG A 71 8.20 -6.43 26.58
N LEU A 72 8.33 -5.28 25.91
CA LEU A 72 7.37 -4.81 24.90
C LEU A 72 7.65 -5.39 23.50
N PHE A 73 8.80 -6.03 23.29
CA PHE A 73 9.23 -6.62 22.02
C PHE A 73 9.57 -8.11 22.20
N PRO A 74 8.57 -8.97 22.47
CA PRO A 74 8.79 -10.39 22.80
C PRO A 74 9.41 -11.20 21.66
N ASP A 75 9.20 -10.78 20.41
CA ASP A 75 9.79 -11.41 19.22
C ASP A 75 11.26 -10.98 19.00
N GLY A 76 11.79 -10.11 19.86
CA GLY A 76 13.14 -9.58 19.80
C GLY A 76 13.18 -8.14 19.30
N LEU A 77 14.31 -7.48 19.59
CA LEU A 77 14.62 -6.13 19.11
C LEU A 77 16.07 -6.07 18.64
N THR A 78 16.35 -5.11 17.77
CA THR A 78 17.72 -4.78 17.35
C THR A 78 18.07 -3.41 17.88
N LEU A 79 19.18 -3.32 18.60
CA LEU A 79 19.75 -2.05 19.01
C LEU A 79 20.77 -1.58 17.96
N LEU A 80 20.62 -0.35 17.48
CA LEU A 80 21.49 0.26 16.47
C LEU A 80 22.22 1.45 17.09
N THR A 81 23.55 1.46 16.98
CA THR A 81 24.38 2.60 17.38
C THR A 81 24.68 3.45 16.15
N GLY A 82 24.24 4.72 16.18
CA GLY A 82 24.50 5.69 15.12
C GLY A 82 25.39 6.83 15.61
N TYR A 83 26.35 7.24 14.79
CA TYR A 83 27.15 8.44 15.01
C TYR A 83 26.62 9.56 14.11
N GLY A 84 26.20 10.67 14.72
CA GLY A 84 25.66 11.83 14.02
C GLY A 84 26.36 13.12 14.44
N GLN A 85 26.36 14.11 13.54
CA GLN A 85 26.77 15.47 13.84
C GLN A 85 25.57 16.40 13.64
N PHE A 86 25.25 17.19 14.65
CA PHE A 86 24.21 18.21 14.53
C PHE A 86 24.80 19.44 13.83
N ARG A 87 24.11 19.99 12.83
CA ARG A 87 24.53 21.23 12.16
C ARG A 87 23.68 22.37 12.68
N SER A 88 24.33 23.33 13.36
CA SER A 88 23.75 24.50 14.02
C SER A 88 22.86 24.14 15.23
N SER A 89 23.44 24.29 16.43
CA SER A 89 22.75 24.29 17.72
C SER A 89 22.24 25.68 18.07
#